data_AF-F6BBL8-F1
#
_entry.id   AF-F6BBL8-F1
#
_cell.length_a   1.000
_cell.length_b   1.000
_cell.length_c   1.000
_cell.angle_alpha   90.00
_cell.angle_beta   90.00
_cell.angle_gamma   90.00
#
_symmetry.space_group_name_H-M   'P 1'
#
loop_
_entity.id
_entity.type
_entity.pdbx_description
1 polymer ?
#
loop_
_entity_poly.entity_id
_entity_poly.type
_entity_poly.pdbx_seq_one_letter_code
_entity_poly.pdbx_strand_id
1 'polypeptide(L)'
;MKKFYLNTGRTIWQGEAIEAGKNLDLYVKAAAVCYINEDEMKDLGLKEGDKIKVKSEYGEVVVFAKKAREPMPKGMVYIPMGPWANKIVCPETDSTAMPSLKGPVLVEIEKTDEEFLDMPKLMRTYLE
;
A
#
# COMPACT_ATOMS: atom_id res chain seq x y z
N MET A 1 8.65 11.96 9.38
CA MET A 1 8.14 10.68 8.84
C MET A 1 9.33 9.83 8.41
N LYS A 2 9.33 8.52 8.68
CA LYS A 2 10.44 7.62 8.30
C LYS A 2 10.24 7.22 6.83
N LYS A 3 11.34 7.19 6.07
CA LYS A 3 11.33 6.88 4.63
C LYS A 3 11.59 5.41 4.38
N PHE A 4 10.88 4.85 3.41
CA PHE A 4 10.98 3.47 2.98
C PHE A 4 10.96 3.40 1.44
N TYR A 5 11.54 2.34 0.88
CA TYR A 5 11.33 1.96 -0.50
C TYR A 5 10.05 1.13 -0.60
N LEU A 6 9.12 1.56 -1.44
CA LEU A 6 7.91 0.82 -1.75
C LEU A 6 8.18 -0.22 -2.84
N ASN A 7 7.77 -1.45 -2.57
CA ASN A 7 7.60 -2.48 -3.56
C ASN A 7 6.10 -2.85 -3.67
N THR A 8 5.67 -3.30 -4.84
CA THR A 8 4.29 -3.75 -5.07
C THR A 8 4.27 -5.06 -5.83
N GLY A 9 3.17 -5.82 -5.70
CA GLY A 9 3.05 -7.07 -6.45
C GLY A 9 1.83 -7.91 -6.07
N ARG A 10 1.94 -9.20 -6.37
CA ARG A 10 0.87 -10.18 -6.14
C ARG A 10 1.06 -10.83 -4.77
N THR A 11 -0.05 -11.13 -4.11
CA THR A 11 -0.09 -12.11 -3.03
C THR A 11 -1.20 -13.11 -3.33
N ILE A 12 -1.11 -14.32 -2.76
CA ILE A 12 -2.16 -15.34 -2.94
C ILE A 12 -3.52 -14.80 -2.47
N TRP A 13 -3.53 -14.11 -1.33
CA TRP A 13 -4.74 -13.50 -0.75
C TRP A 13 -5.34 -12.41 -1.63
N GLN A 14 -4.47 -11.60 -2.26
CA GLN A 14 -4.90 -10.56 -3.18
C GLN A 14 -5.50 -11.16 -4.45
N GLY A 15 -4.93 -12.26 -4.96
CA GLY A 15 -5.50 -13.01 -6.09
C GLY A 15 -6.87 -13.59 -5.75
N GLU A 16 -6.99 -14.32 -4.65
CA GLU A 16 -8.25 -14.89 -4.17
C GLU A 16 -9.34 -13.81 -4.01
N ALA A 17 -8.98 -12.68 -3.39
CA ALA A 17 -9.94 -11.60 -3.14
C ALA A 17 -10.43 -10.92 -4.43
N ILE A 18 -9.57 -10.85 -5.47
CA ILE A 18 -9.97 -10.31 -6.78
C ILE A 18 -11.03 -11.20 -7.43
N GLU A 19 -10.83 -12.52 -7.39
CA GLU A 19 -11.73 -13.50 -7.99
C GLU A 19 -13.03 -13.64 -7.19
N ALA A 20 -12.97 -13.54 -5.86
CA ALA A 20 -14.16 -13.55 -5.01
C ALA A 20 -15.04 -12.30 -5.20
N GLY A 21 -14.43 -11.13 -5.39
CA GLY A 21 -15.13 -9.88 -5.65
C GLY A 21 -14.42 -8.66 -5.06
N LYS A 22 -14.03 -7.72 -5.92
CA LYS A 22 -13.32 -6.47 -5.52
C LYS A 22 -14.16 -5.52 -4.67
N ASN A 23 -15.47 -5.72 -4.62
CA ASN A 23 -16.41 -4.96 -3.77
C ASN A 23 -16.53 -5.52 -2.35
N LEU A 24 -15.92 -6.67 -2.06
CA LEU A 24 -15.99 -7.31 -0.76
C LEU A 24 -14.90 -6.79 0.18
N ASP A 25 -15.19 -6.82 1.48
CA ASP A 25 -14.22 -6.53 2.55
C ASP A 25 -12.97 -7.43 2.49
N LEU A 26 -13.10 -8.61 1.89
CA LEU A 26 -11.98 -9.49 1.60
C LEU A 26 -10.89 -8.80 0.75
N TYR A 27 -11.28 -8.01 -0.25
CA TYR A 27 -10.33 -7.27 -1.09
C TYR A 27 -9.64 -6.14 -0.33
N VAL A 28 -10.36 -5.45 0.55
CA VAL A 28 -9.78 -4.46 1.46
C VAL A 28 -8.72 -5.11 2.35
N LYS A 29 -9.06 -6.21 3.03
CA LYS A 29 -8.14 -6.93 3.92
C LYS A 29 -6.91 -7.51 3.20
N ALA A 30 -7.04 -7.78 1.90
CA ALA A 30 -5.98 -8.38 1.09
C ALA A 30 -5.09 -7.34 0.38
N ALA A 31 -5.63 -6.21 -0.06
CA ALA A 31 -4.94 -5.24 -0.92
C ALA A 31 -4.79 -3.83 -0.32
N ALA A 32 -5.56 -3.46 0.70
CA ALA A 32 -5.44 -2.18 1.40
C ALA A 32 -4.51 -2.28 2.63
N VAL A 33 -3.42 -3.04 2.49
CA VAL A 33 -2.48 -3.34 3.58
C VAL A 33 -1.05 -3.02 3.17
N CYS A 34 -0.25 -2.54 4.13
CA CYS A 34 1.18 -2.33 3.97
C CYS A 34 1.93 -3.32 4.84
N TYR A 35 2.63 -4.25 4.20
CA TYR A 35 3.52 -5.18 4.87
C TYR A 35 4.80 -4.44 5.28
N ILE A 36 5.15 -4.55 6.56
CA ILE A 36 6.31 -3.92 7.17
C ILE A 36 7.04 -4.99 8.00
N ASN A 37 8.38 -4.98 7.97
CA ASN A 37 9.18 -5.86 8.82
C ASN A 37 8.86 -5.61 10.31
N GLU A 38 8.89 -6.66 11.12
CA GLU A 38 8.52 -6.58 12.54
C GLU A 38 9.35 -5.55 13.32
N ASP A 39 10.65 -5.49 13.07
CA ASP A 39 11.55 -4.54 13.74
C ASP A 39 11.22 -3.09 13.35
N GLU A 40 10.84 -2.86 12.09
CA GLU A 40 10.48 -1.52 11.62
C GLU A 40 9.09 -1.10 12.10
N MET A 41 8.17 -2.05 12.31
CA MET A 41 6.91 -1.79 13.00
C MET A 41 7.15 -1.38 14.46
N LYS A 42 8.06 -2.06 15.17
CA LYS A 42 8.44 -1.70 16.55
C LYS A 42 9.05 -0.30 16.61
N ASP A 43 9.98 0.03 15.71
CA ASP A 43 10.59 1.35 15.60
C ASP A 43 9.54 2.45 15.39
N LEU A 44 8.49 2.16 14.62
CA LEU A 44 7.40 3.10 14.31
C LEU A 44 6.28 3.10 15.38
N GLY A 45 6.34 2.22 16.38
CA GLY A 45 5.27 2.06 17.37
C GLY A 45 3.94 1.53 16.77
N LEU A 46 4.03 0.80 15.65
CA LEU A 46 2.87 0.24 14.94
C LEU A 46 2.50 -1.15 15.43
N LYS A 47 1.21 -1.43 15.49
CA LYS A 47 0.62 -2.75 15.68
C LYS A 47 -0.06 -3.20 14.39
N GLU A 48 -0.20 -4.50 14.21
CA GLU A 48 -0.97 -5.04 13.08
C GLU A 48 -2.43 -4.56 13.15
N GLY A 49 -2.93 -4.03 12.04
CA GLY A 49 -4.24 -3.40 11.94
C GLY A 49 -4.27 -1.90 12.23
N ASP A 50 -3.17 -1.28 12.66
CA ASP A 50 -3.11 0.19 12.77
C ASP A 50 -3.28 0.84 11.39
N LYS A 51 -4.02 1.96 11.33
CA LYS A 51 -4.06 2.80 10.13
C LYS A 51 -2.77 3.58 9.99
N ILE A 52 -2.22 3.56 8.78
CA ILE A 52 -1.04 4.34 8.42
C ILE A 52 -1.32 5.16 7.18
N LYS A 53 -0.80 6.38 7.15
CA LYS A 53 -0.69 7.17 5.93
C LYS A 53 0.61 6.82 5.25
N VAL A 54 0.53 6.48 3.98
CA VAL A 54 1.69 6.24 3.10
C VAL A 54 1.67 7.32 2.04
N LYS A 55 2.76 8.07 1.92
CA LYS A 55 2.88 9.22 1.02
C LYS A 55 4.11 9.10 0.14
N SER A 56 3.95 9.31 -1.15
CA SER A 56 5.05 9.54 -2.10
C SER A 56 4.95 10.94 -2.69
N GLU A 57 5.82 11.26 -3.64
CA GLU A 57 5.69 12.49 -4.44
C GLU A 57 4.46 12.47 -5.37
N TYR A 58 3.92 11.29 -5.69
CA TYR A 58 2.81 11.10 -6.63
C TYR A 58 1.43 11.14 -5.96
N GLY A 59 1.39 10.95 -4.64
CA GLY A 59 0.15 11.01 -3.89
C GLY A 59 0.25 10.42 -2.49
N GLU A 60 -0.90 10.21 -1.87
CA GLU A 60 -1.01 9.60 -0.54
C GLU A 60 -2.21 8.66 -0.44
N VAL A 61 -2.11 7.70 0.47
CA VAL A 61 -3.16 6.73 0.75
C VAL A 61 -3.12 6.29 2.21
N VAL A 62 -4.30 6.05 2.79
CA VAL A 62 -4.43 5.40 4.09
C VAL A 62 -4.63 3.89 3.87
N VAL A 63 -3.80 3.08 4.51
CA VAL A 63 -3.84 1.60 4.48
C VAL A 63 -3.61 1.04 5.89
N PHE A 64 -3.76 -0.27 6.07
CA PHE A 64 -3.54 -0.92 7.36
C PHE A 64 -2.13 -1.53 7.44
N ALA A 65 -1.43 -1.30 8.55
CA ALA A 65 -0.15 -1.92 8.83
C ALA A 65 -0.33 -3.44 9.02
N LYS A 66 0.51 -4.22 8.36
CA LYS A 66 0.50 -5.68 8.43
C LYS A 66 1.91 -6.21 8.63
N LYS A 67 2.06 -7.21 9.49
CA LYS A 67 3.37 -7.80 9.71
C LYS A 67 3.80 -8.60 8.49
N ALA A 68 5.00 -8.32 7.97
CA ALA A 68 5.60 -9.12 6.92
C ALA A 68 5.85 -10.56 7.41
N ARG A 69 5.38 -11.55 6.63
CA ARG A 69 5.67 -12.98 6.87
C ARG A 69 6.90 -13.45 6.12
N GLU A 70 7.18 -12.80 4.99
CA GLU A 70 8.39 -12.99 4.20
C GLU A 70 9.35 -11.85 4.53
N PRO A 71 10.62 -12.14 4.87
CA PRO A 71 11.58 -11.11 5.24
C PRO A 71 11.87 -10.21 4.04
N MET A 72 11.70 -8.91 4.21
CA MET A 72 12.07 -7.89 3.22
C MET A 72 13.38 -7.23 3.62
N PRO A 73 14.18 -6.71 2.67
CA PRO A 73 15.32 -5.87 3.00
C PRO A 73 14.92 -4.73 3.96
N LYS A 74 15.81 -4.37 4.88
CA LYS A 74 15.58 -3.24 5.79
C LYS A 74 15.31 -1.96 5.00
N GLY A 75 14.33 -1.18 5.44
CA GLY A 75 13.90 0.04 4.76
C GLY A 75 12.99 -0.22 3.55
N MET A 76 12.48 -1.44 3.38
CA MET A 76 11.51 -1.78 2.34
C MET A 76 10.14 -2.08 2.95
N VAL A 77 9.10 -1.63 2.27
CA VAL A 77 7.71 -2.00 2.56
C VAL A 77 7.04 -2.55 1.31
N TYR A 78 5.95 -3.27 1.50
CA TYR A 78 5.25 -3.91 0.40
C TYR A 78 3.75 -3.68 0.49
N ILE A 79 3.14 -3.17 -0.60
CA ILE A 79 1.69 -3.04 -0.72
C ILE A 79 1.23 -3.91 -1.90
N PRO A 80 0.31 -4.86 -1.70
CA PRO A 80 -0.23 -5.66 -2.80
C PRO A 80 -0.87 -4.76 -3.86
N MET A 81 -0.74 -5.17 -5.13
CA MET A 81 -1.25 -4.37 -6.24
C MET A 81 -2.76 -4.20 -6.14
N GLY A 82 -3.21 -2.98 -6.37
CA GLY A 82 -4.60 -2.57 -6.21
C GLY A 82 -4.71 -1.05 -6.26
N PRO A 83 -5.94 -0.52 -6.15
CA PRO A 83 -6.18 0.92 -6.29
C PRO A 83 -5.48 1.72 -5.19
N TRP A 84 -5.31 1.17 -3.99
CA TRP A 84 -4.57 1.82 -2.89
C TRP A 84 -3.08 1.99 -3.21
N ALA A 85 -2.42 0.94 -3.71
CA ALA A 85 -1.01 1.04 -4.14
C ALA A 85 -0.85 2.06 -5.29
N ASN A 86 -1.78 2.04 -6.24
CA ASN A 86 -1.71 2.90 -7.42
C ASN A 86 -1.81 4.40 -7.11
N LYS A 87 -2.28 4.81 -5.91
CA LYS A 87 -2.29 6.22 -5.48
C LYS A 87 -0.90 6.80 -5.27
N ILE A 88 0.11 5.96 -5.06
CA ILE A 88 1.42 6.40 -4.57
C ILE A 88 2.60 5.88 -5.41
N VAL A 89 2.35 5.12 -6.47
CA VAL A 89 3.39 4.67 -7.41
C VAL A 89 3.66 5.71 -8.49
N CYS A 90 4.83 5.61 -9.12
CA CYS A 90 5.22 6.49 -10.22
C CYS A 90 4.37 6.18 -11.47
N PRO A 91 3.62 7.18 -12.01
CA PRO A 91 2.85 7.01 -13.24
C PRO A 91 3.73 7.11 -14.49
N GLU A 92 4.96 7.60 -14.38
CA GLU A 92 5.88 7.76 -15.52
C GLU A 92 6.20 6.42 -16.16
N THR A 93 6.21 6.42 -17.49
CA THR A 93 6.38 5.22 -18.31
C THR A 93 7.71 5.17 -19.03
N ASP A 94 8.52 6.23 -18.96
CA ASP A 94 9.79 6.36 -19.67
C ASP A 94 9.69 6.04 -21.17
N SER A 95 8.57 6.41 -21.80
CA SER A 95 8.23 6.09 -23.21
C SER A 95 8.12 4.59 -23.54
N THR A 96 7.90 3.74 -22.54
CA THR A 96 7.71 2.28 -22.71
C THR A 96 6.26 1.82 -22.60
N ALA A 97 5.34 2.76 -22.32
CA ALA A 97 3.93 2.51 -22.00
C ALA A 97 3.66 1.70 -20.71
N MET A 98 4.70 1.31 -19.96
CA MET A 98 4.56 0.62 -18.66
C MET A 98 4.96 1.56 -17.51
N PRO A 99 4.05 1.88 -16.57
CA PRO A 99 4.41 2.68 -15.41
C PRO A 99 5.41 1.98 -14.49
N SER A 100 6.18 2.77 -13.74
CA SER A 100 7.08 2.27 -12.71
C SER A 100 6.33 1.88 -11.42
N LEU A 101 5.68 0.71 -11.46
CA LEU A 101 4.87 0.16 -10.37
C LEU A 101 5.72 -0.43 -9.22
N LYS A 102 6.99 -0.72 -9.47
CA LYS A 102 7.96 -1.24 -8.49
C LYS A 102 9.15 -0.29 -8.43
N GLY A 103 9.89 -0.34 -7.31
CA GLY A 103 10.90 0.63 -6.90
C GLY A 103 11.84 1.21 -7.97
N PRO A 104 12.46 2.39 -7.70
CA PRO A 104 12.59 3.01 -6.38
C PRO A 104 11.55 4.13 -6.13
N VAL A 105 10.34 3.77 -5.70
CA VAL A 105 9.36 4.73 -5.20
C VAL A 105 9.64 4.93 -3.71
N LEU A 106 10.11 6.12 -3.35
CA LEU A 106 10.34 6.47 -1.95
C LEU A 106 9.02 6.90 -1.31
N VAL A 107 8.71 6.33 -0.16
CA VAL A 107 7.49 6.64 0.59
C VAL A 107 7.79 7.02 2.03
N GLU A 108 7.00 7.94 2.57
CA GLU A 108 6.95 8.31 3.96
C GLU A 108 5.77 7.62 4.64
N ILE A 109 6.01 7.03 5.80
CA ILE A 109 5.00 6.31 6.57
C ILE A 109 4.86 6.91 7.96
N GLU A 110 3.62 7.11 8.39
CA GLU A 110 3.26 7.46 9.75
C GLU A 110 1.92 6.85 10.17
N LYS A 111 1.73 6.68 11.49
CA LYS A 111 0.44 6.29 12.07
C LYS A 111 -0.54 7.46 11.90
N THR A 112 -1.80 7.16 11.55
CA THR A 112 -2.81 8.19 11.31
C THR A 112 -4.18 7.78 11.85
N ASP A 113 -4.98 8.77 12.24
CA ASP A 113 -6.39 8.62 12.58
C ASP A 113 -7.33 8.94 11.41
N GLU A 114 -6.78 9.35 10.26
CA GLU A 114 -7.55 9.69 9.06
C GLU A 114 -8.49 8.58 8.58
N GLU A 115 -9.57 8.97 7.90
CA GLU A 115 -10.55 8.02 7.37
C GLU A 115 -9.91 7.08 6.35
N PHE A 116 -10.17 5.78 6.50
CA PHE A 116 -9.83 4.80 5.47
C PHE A 116 -10.87 4.85 4.35
N LEU A 117 -10.42 4.96 3.11
CA LEU A 117 -11.29 4.92 1.93
C LEU A 117 -11.35 3.49 1.40
N ASP A 118 -12.52 2.87 1.48
CA ASP A 118 -12.83 1.61 0.78
C ASP A 118 -12.82 1.80 -0.75
N MET A 119 -12.99 0.71 -1.51
CA MET A 119 -12.87 0.77 -2.97
C MET A 119 -13.83 1.81 -3.60
N PRO A 120 -15.15 1.82 -3.32
CA PRO A 120 -16.04 2.84 -3.86
C PRO A 120 -15.66 4.27 -3.46
N LYS A 121 -15.35 4.53 -2.18
CA LYS A 121 -14.96 5.87 -1.71
C LYS A 121 -13.66 6.34 -2.35
N LEU A 122 -12.67 5.44 -2.48
CA LEU A 122 -11.41 5.75 -3.12
C LEU A 122 -11.59 6.12 -4.59
N MET A 123 -12.42 5.37 -5.33
CA MET A 123 -12.68 5.67 -6.74
C MET A 123 -13.42 6.99 -6.94
N ARG A 124 -14.30 7.37 -6.01
CA ARG A 124 -14.98 8.68 -6.03
C ARG A 124 -14.02 9.87 -5.95
N THR A 125 -12.79 9.68 -5.47
CA THR A 125 -11.78 10.76 -5.44
C THR A 125 -11.33 11.21 -6.84
N TYR A 126 -11.70 10.47 -7.89
CA TYR A 126 -11.39 10.79 -9.29
C TYR A 126 -12.60 11.20 -10.11
N LEU A 127 -13.80 11.25 -9.50
CA LEU A 127 -15.00 11.71 -10.16
C LEU A 127 -15.11 13.21 -9.92
N GLU A 128 -14.71 14.01 -10.92
CA GLU A 128 -15.15 15.40 -11.06
C GLU A 128 -16.63 15.45 -11.48
#